data_AF-A0AB35YJ46-F1
#
_entry.id   AF-A0AB35YJ46-F1
#
_cell.length_a   1.000
_cell.length_b   1.000
_cell.length_c   1.000
_cell.angle_alpha   90.00
_cell.angle_beta   90.00
_cell.angle_gamma   90.00
#
_symmetry.space_group_name_H-M   'P 1'
#
loop_
_entity.id
_entity.type
_entity.pdbx_description
1 polymer ?
#
loop_
_entity_poly.entity_id
_entity_poly.type
_entity_poly.pdbx_seq_one_letter_code
_entity_poly.pdbx_strand_id
1 'polypeptide(L)' 'MVTVEQAIKVLEFEGFDSSMLNRAIKAGIIETVSYKGFYSAYRYALVKDSFIDYLYKIGLPERKIDNISDNIPTVS' A
#
# COMPACT_ATOMS: atom_id res chain seq x y z
N MET A 1 -3.85 -8.72 3.44
CA MET A 1 -4.07 -7.54 2.56
C MET A 1 -3.67 -6.28 3.31
N VAL A 2 -3.34 -5.18 2.63
CA VAL A 2 -3.01 -3.88 3.24
C VAL A 2 -4.15 -2.90 2.97
N THR A 3 -4.70 -2.24 3.98
CA THR A 3 -5.76 -1.24 3.73
C THR A 3 -5.17 0.00 3.03
N VAL A 4 -6.00 0.70 2.26
CA VAL A 4 -5.54 1.90 1.55
C VAL A 4 -5.03 2.97 2.52
N GLU A 5 -5.68 3.13 3.69
CA GLU A 5 -5.23 4.06 4.72
C GLU A 5 -3.86 3.69 5.31
N GLN A 6 -3.57 2.39 5.47
CA GLN A 6 -2.26 1.94 5.94
C GLN A 6 -1.18 2.24 4.89
N ALA A 7 -1.46 1.94 3.63
CA ALA A 7 -0.55 2.22 2.53
C ALA A 7 -0.27 3.73 2.38
N ILE A 8 -1.29 4.58 2.54
CA ILE A 8 -1.15 6.05 2.57
C ILE A 8 -0.19 6.47 3.69
N LYS A 9 -0.40 5.98 4.92
CA LYS A 9 0.46 6.31 6.07
C LYS A 9 1.91 5.90 5.84
N VAL A 10 2.14 4.74 5.23
CA VAL A 10 3.50 4.28 4.89
C VAL A 10 4.15 5.25 3.90
N LEU A 11 3.46 5.60 2.81
CA LEU A 11 4.02 6.51 1.82
C LEU A 11 4.31 7.90 2.39
N GLU A 12 3.36 8.47 3.15
CA GLU A 12 3.54 9.78 3.78
C GLU A 12 4.67 9.78 4.80
N PHE A 13 4.79 8.72 5.60
CA PHE A 13 5.90 8.56 6.55
C PHE A 13 7.26 8.50 5.85
N GLU A 14 7.30 7.88 4.66
CA GLU A 14 8.51 7.78 3.84
C GLU A 14 8.77 9.03 2.97
N GLY A 15 7.93 10.06 3.10
CA GLY A 15 8.07 11.34 2.41
C GLY A 15 7.47 11.37 1.00
N PHE A 16 6.69 10.35 0.63
CA PHE A 16 5.98 10.30 -0.65
C PHE A 16 4.58 10.90 -0.55
N ASP A 17 4.13 11.49 -1.64
CA ASP A 17 2.79 12.03 -1.77
C ASP A 17 1.76 10.89 -1.89
N SER A 18 0.72 10.90 -1.04
CA SER A 18 -0.32 9.87 -1.03
C SER A 18 -1.14 9.81 -2.34
N SER A 19 -1.15 10.86 -3.15
CA SER A 19 -1.71 10.84 -4.50
C SER A 19 -0.98 9.87 -5.44
N MET A 20 0.29 9.52 -5.17
CA MET A 20 1.02 8.49 -5.92
C MET A 20 0.32 7.14 -5.83
N LEU A 21 -0.16 6.76 -4.64
CA LEU A 21 -0.89 5.51 -4.44
C LEU A 21 -2.15 5.47 -5.30
N ASN A 22 -2.92 6.56 -5.30
CA ASN A 22 -4.14 6.67 -6.09
C ASN A 22 -3.86 6.58 -7.60
N ARG A 23 -2.77 7.19 -8.08
CA ARG A 23 -2.33 7.04 -9.47
C ARG A 23 -1.93 5.61 -9.80
N ALA A 24 -1.16 4.96 -8.93
CA ALA A 24 -0.71 3.59 -9.13
C ALA A 24 -1.87 2.58 -9.15
N ILE A 25 -2.86 2.76 -8.27
CA ILE A 25 -4.10 1.97 -8.28
C ILE A 25 -4.88 2.18 -9.58
N LYS A 26 -5.13 3.43 -9.99
CA LYS A 26 -5.86 3.75 -11.23
C LYS A 26 -5.15 3.25 -12.48
N ALA A 27 -3.82 3.22 -12.47
CA ALA A 27 -3.00 2.70 -13.55
C ALA A 27 -2.88 1.16 -13.54
N GLY A 28 -3.43 0.47 -12.53
CA GLY A 28 -3.32 -0.98 -12.41
C GLY A 28 -1.93 -1.49 -12.02
N ILE A 29 -1.07 -0.62 -11.49
CA ILE A 29 0.28 -1.00 -11.03
C ILE A 29 0.22 -1.75 -9.70
N ILE A 30 -0.73 -1.38 -8.84
CA ILE A 30 -0.98 -2.03 -7.57
C ILE A 30 -2.29 -2.82 -7.68
N GLU A 31 -2.22 -4.10 -7.40
CA GLU A 31 -3.38 -4.98 -7.36
C GLU A 31 -4.27 -4.66 -6.15
N THR A 32 -5.57 -4.67 -6.39
CA THR A 32 -6.58 -4.41 -5.37
C THR A 32 -7.51 -5.60 -5.20
N VAL A 33 -8.05 -5.73 -4.00
CA VAL A 33 -8.94 -6.80 -3.60
C VAL A 33 -10.15 -6.19 -2.91
N SER A 34 -11.35 -6.64 -3.31
CA SER A 34 -12.60 -6.16 -2.70
C SER A 34 -12.58 -6.40 -1.20
N TYR A 35 -12.77 -5.34 -0.43
CA TYR A 35 -12.68 -5.39 1.01
C TYR A 35 -13.90 -4.68 1.62
N LYS A 36 -14.73 -5.45 2.33
CA LYS A 36 -15.94 -4.97 3.01
C LYS A 36 -15.78 -4.94 4.53
N GLY A 37 -14.57 -5.22 5.04
CA GLY A 37 -14.32 -5.49 6.45
C GLY A 37 -14.34 -4.29 7.39
N PHE A 38 -14.40 -3.04 6.90
CA PHE A 38 -14.45 -1.83 7.72
C PHE A 38 -15.24 -0.68 7.05
N TYR A 39 -15.65 0.30 7.86
CA TYR A 39 -16.03 1.65 7.41
C TYR A 39 -14.79 2.39 6.87
N SER A 40 -14.20 1.88 5.79
CA SER A 40 -13.18 2.59 5.02
C SER A 40 -13.85 3.46 3.96
N ALA A 41 -13.24 4.59 3.64
CA ALA A 41 -13.63 5.38 2.47
C ALA A 41 -13.44 4.57 1.17
N TYR A 42 -12.59 3.55 1.21
CA TYR A 42 -12.27 2.67 0.10
C TYR A 42 -13.00 1.34 0.25
N ARG A 43 -13.67 0.89 -0.82
CA ARG A 43 -14.36 -0.42 -0.86
C ARG A 43 -13.43 -1.58 -1.23
N TYR A 44 -12.11 -1.36 -1.08
CA TYR A 44 -11.05 -2.29 -1.47
C TYR A 44 -9.83 -2.12 -0.57
N ALA A 45 -8.99 -3.16 -0.55
CA ALA A 45 -7.66 -3.18 0.03
C ALA A 45 -6.63 -3.47 -1.09
N LEU A 46 -5.35 -3.40 -0.74
CA LEU A 46 -4.24 -3.72 -1.64
C LEU A 46 -3.74 -5.14 -1.36
N VAL A 47 -3.36 -5.85 -2.42
CA VAL A 47 -2.58 -7.08 -2.28
C VAL A 47 -1.23 -6.70 -1.69
N LYS A 48 -0.82 -7.37 -0.60
CA LYS A 48 0.39 -7.01 0.15
C LYS A 48 1.61 -7.04 -0.76
N ASP A 49 1.82 -8.14 -1.47
CA ASP A 49 3.01 -8.34 -2.29
C ASP A 49 3.08 -7.33 -3.44
N SER A 50 1.94 -7.00 -4.05
CA SER A 50 1.86 -5.95 -5.08
C SER A 50 2.20 -4.56 -4.53
N PHE A 51 1.77 -4.26 -3.30
CA PHE A 51 2.14 -3.00 -2.64
C PHE A 51 3.64 -2.96 -2.30
N ILE A 52 4.22 -4.05 -1.81
CA ILE A 52 5.66 -4.16 -1.53
C ILE A 52 6.49 -4.00 -2.83
N ASP A 53 6.09 -4.66 -3.91
CA ASP A 53 6.72 -4.52 -5.22
C ASP A 53 6.64 -3.08 -5.75
N TYR A 54 5.52 -2.39 -5.50
CA TYR A 54 5.40 -0.97 -5.80
C TYR A 54 6.39 -0.09 -5.01
N LEU A 55 6.65 -0.40 -3.73
CA LEU A 55 7.66 0.32 -2.93
C LEU A 55 9.07 0.18 -3.54
N TYR A 56 9.41 -1.00 -4.06
CA TYR A 56 10.65 -1.19 -4.82
C TYR A 56 10.68 -0.34 -6.08
N LYS A 57 9.58 -0.30 -6.85
CA LYS A 57 9.48 0.47 -8.10
C LYS A 57 9.64 1.97 -7.91
N ILE A 58 9.21 2.51 -6.77
CA ILE A 58 9.38 3.94 -6.45
C ILE A 58 10.73 4.24 -5.77
N GLY A 59 11.60 3.24 -5.63
CA GLY A 59 12.98 3.41 -5.19
C GLY A 59 13.16 3.48 -3.68
N LEU A 60 12.26 2.91 -2.85
CA LEU A 60 12.57 2.76 -1.43
C LEU A 60 13.77 1.83 -1.25
N PRO A 61 14.68 2.12 -0.29
CA PRO A 61 15.75 1.21 0.07
C PRO A 61 15.20 -0.13 0.60
N GLU A 62 15.81 -1.24 0.20
CA GLU A 62 15.45 -2.61 0.61
C GLU A 62 15.25 -2.73 2.13
N ARG A 63 16.20 -2.25 2.93
CA ARG A 63 16.10 -2.24 4.40
C ARG A 63 14.81 -1.61 4.94
N LYS A 64 14.30 -0.57 4.29
CA LYS A 64 13.02 0.07 4.69
C LYS A 64 11.84 -0.79 4.28
N ILE A 65 11.90 -1.36 3.08
CA ILE A 65 10.85 -2.23 2.56
C ILE A 65 10.73 -3.49 3.42
N ASP A 66 11.84 -4.09 3.85
CA ASP A 66 11.84 -5.25 4.76
C ASP A 66 11.13 -4.89 6.07
N ASN A 67 11.49 -3.76 6.67
CA ASN A 67 10.84 -3.28 7.89
C ASN A 67 9.34 -3.03 7.69
N ILE A 68 8.93 -2.47 6.55
CA ILE A 68 7.51 -2.27 6.22
C ILE A 68 6.82 -3.63 6.02
N SER A 69 7.44 -4.55 5.28
CA SER A 69 6.88 -5.88 5.00
C SER A 69 6.62 -6.66 6.30
N ASP A 70 7.55 -6.59 7.25
CA ASP A 70 7.47 -7.29 8.52
C ASP A 70 6.43 -6.69 9.48
N ASN A 71 6.24 -5.36 9.42
CA ASN A 71 5.46 -4.64 10.43
C ASN A 71 4.15 -4.03 9.93
N ILE A 72 3.90 -4.00 8.61
CA ILE A 72 2.67 -3.43 8.08
C ILE A 72 1.48 -4.29 8.52
N PRO A 73 0.52 -3.74 9.27
CA PRO A 73 -0.59 -4.54 9.75
C PRO A 73 -1.40 -5.01 8.53
N THR A 74 -1.75 -6.30 8.52
CA THR A 74 -2.55 -6.86 7.44
C THR A 74 -3.94 -7.24 7.94
N VAL A 75 -4.89 -7.20 7.02
CA VAL A 75 -6.25 -7.69 7.24
C VAL A 75 -6.45 -9.00 6.48
N SER A 76 -7.21 -9.91 7.10
CA SER A 76 -7.60 -11.22 6.57
C SER A 76 -8.73 -11.12 5.56
#